data_AF-A0AAD5J6F9-F1
#
_entry.id   AF-A0AAD5J6F9-F1
#
_cell.length_a   1.000
_cell.length_b   1.000
_cell.length_c   1.000
_cell.angle_alpha   90.00
_cell.angle_beta   90.00
_cell.angle_gamma   90.00
#
_symmetry.space_group_name_H-M   'P 1'
#
loop_
_entity.id
_entity.type
_entity.pdbx_description
1 polymer ?
#
loop_
_entity_poly.entity_id
_entity_poly.type
_entity_poly.pdbx_seq_one_letter_code
_entity_poly.pdbx_strand_id
1 'polypeptide(L)'
;MDEEFLEEGTKLVTWVKAVVQDKREEYVLDARLEGCPINEISNVFSIALVCLESEPSKRPTMSEVVKMLEQIKSEKVVKDY
;
A
#
# COMPACT_ATOMS: atom_id res chain seq x y z
N MET A 1 32.72 -0.22 6.26
CA MET A 1 31.52 -1.05 6.29
C MET A 1 30.40 -0.06 6.13
N ASP A 2 29.87 0.05 4.92
CA ASP A 2 29.07 1.21 4.54
C ASP A 2 27.78 1.22 5.36
N GLU A 3 27.59 2.25 6.19
CA GLU A 3 26.39 2.45 7.01
C GLU A 3 25.11 2.44 6.16
N GLU A 4 25.24 2.80 4.88
CA GLU A 4 24.20 2.76 3.85
C GLU A 4 23.71 1.33 3.56
N PHE A 5 24.60 0.33 3.62
CA PHE A 5 24.28 -1.08 3.31
C PHE A 5 23.57 -1.80 4.48
N LEU A 6 23.83 -1.39 5.72
CA LEU A 6 23.09 -1.88 6.90
C LEU A 6 21.67 -1.31 6.95
N GLU A 7 21.43 -0.15 6.34
CA GLU A 7 20.11 0.46 6.27
C GLU A 7 19.18 -0.21 5.25
N GLU A 8 19.70 -0.76 4.15
CA GLU A 8 18.88 -1.31 3.06
C GLU A 8 18.35 -2.73 3.31
N GLY A 9 19.04 -3.54 4.11
CA GLY A 9 18.65 -4.92 4.44
C GLY A 9 17.52 -5.07 5.47
N THR A 10 17.04 -3.98 6.07
CA THR A 10 16.07 -4.01 7.20
C THR A 10 14.89 -3.05 7.09
N LYS A 11 14.75 -2.32 5.97
CA LYS A 11 13.65 -1.33 5.80
C LYS A 11 12.40 -2.00 5.25
N LEU A 12 11.37 -2.13 6.09
CA LEU A 12 10.01 -2.57 5.72
C LEU A 12 9.53 -1.93 4.41
N VAL A 13 9.76 -0.62 4.26
CA VAL A 13 9.36 0.15 3.08
C VAL A 13 10.04 -0.36 1.80
N THR A 14 11.33 -0.67 1.84
CA THR A 14 12.07 -1.16 0.67
C THR A 14 11.57 -2.53 0.24
N TRP A 15 11.38 -3.45 1.20
CA TRP A 15 10.83 -4.78 0.92
C TRP A 15 9.43 -4.71 0.33
N VAL A 16 8.53 -3.95 0.95
CA VAL A 16 7.15 -3.80 0.46
C VAL A 16 7.12 -3.15 -0.93
N LYS A 17 7.94 -2.12 -1.19
CA LYS A 17 8.04 -1.50 -2.52
C LYS A 17 8.42 -2.52 -3.61
N ALA A 18 9.40 -3.38 -3.36
CA ALA A 18 9.82 -4.42 -4.31
C ALA A 18 8.69 -5.43 -4.59
N VAL A 19 8.01 -5.90 -3.54
CA VAL A 19 6.90 -6.85 -3.68
C VAL A 19 5.72 -6.26 -4.46
N VAL A 20 5.37 -5.00 -4.21
CA VAL A 20 4.29 -4.30 -4.93
C VAL A 20 4.69 -4.05 -6.40
N GLN A 21 5.95 -3.72 -6.68
CA GLN A 21 6.44 -3.58 -8.06
C GLN A 21 6.35 -4.89 -8.86
N ASP A 22 6.58 -6.02 -8.20
CA ASP A 22 6.44 -7.36 -8.79
C ASP A 22 4.98 -7.80 -8.93
N LYS A 23 4.00 -7.01 -8.46
CA LYS A 23 2.57 -7.37 -8.39
C LYS A 23 2.31 -8.67 -7.59
N ARG A 24 3.03 -8.82 -6.48
CA ARG A 24 2.91 -9.96 -5.57
C ARG A 24 2.49 -9.54 -4.17
N GLU A 25 1.55 -8.59 -4.09
CA GLU A 25 1.11 -7.98 -2.84
C GLU A 25 0.67 -9.00 -1.77
N GLU A 26 0.27 -10.21 -2.16
CA GLU A 26 -0.08 -11.30 -1.25
C GLU A 26 1.05 -11.69 -0.28
N TYR A 27 2.32 -11.48 -0.61
CA TYR A 27 3.44 -11.81 0.29
C TYR A 27 3.68 -10.80 1.41
N VAL A 28 3.08 -9.61 1.31
CA VAL A 28 3.22 -8.54 2.31
C VAL A 28 1.93 -8.29 3.09
N LEU A 29 0.88 -9.05 2.80
CA LEU A 29 -0.38 -9.03 3.53
C LEU A 29 -0.26 -9.79 4.85
N ASP A 30 -0.91 -9.27 5.88
CA ASP A 30 -1.07 -9.98 7.15
C ASP A 30 -1.98 -11.19 6.94
N ALA A 31 -1.49 -12.39 7.28
CA ALA A 31 -2.22 -13.64 7.11
C ALA A 31 -3.53 -13.71 7.92
N ARG A 32 -3.74 -12.81 8.90
CA ARG A 32 -4.98 -12.69 9.67
C ARG A 32 -6.07 -11.90 8.94
N LEU A 33 -5.76 -11.25 7.82
CA LEU A 33 -6.73 -10.55 6.99
C LEU A 33 -7.47 -11.56 6.12
N GLU A 34 -8.67 -11.94 6.54
CA GLU A 34 -9.55 -12.82 5.76
C GLU A 34 -10.47 -12.01 4.83
N GLY A 35 -10.63 -12.47 3.58
CA GLY A 35 -11.67 -11.95 2.68
C GLY A 35 -11.42 -10.57 2.07
N CYS A 36 -10.17 -10.06 2.06
CA CYS A 36 -9.86 -8.78 1.42
C CYS A 36 -9.81 -8.90 -0.11
N PRO A 37 -10.56 -8.07 -0.86
CA PRO A 37 -10.49 -8.05 -2.33
C PRO A 37 -9.11 -7.56 -2.79
N ILE A 38 -8.42 -8.34 -3.64
CA ILE A 38 -7.07 -8.04 -4.13
C ILE A 38 -7.01 -6.67 -4.84
N ASN A 39 -8.07 -6.28 -5.54
CA ASN A 39 -8.17 -4.98 -6.19
C ASN A 39 -8.17 -3.82 -5.19
N GLU A 40 -8.83 -3.98 -4.04
CA GLU A 40 -8.84 -2.96 -2.99
C GLU A 40 -7.47 -2.86 -2.33
N ILE A 41 -6.85 -4.01 -2.07
CA ILE A 41 -5.50 -4.09 -1.51
C ILE A 41 -4.49 -3.36 -2.41
N SER A 42 -4.50 -3.62 -3.72
CA SER A 42 -3.57 -2.99 -4.66
C SER A 42 -3.79 -1.46 -4.72
N ASN A 43 -5.04 -1.00 -4.60
CA ASN A 43 -5.35 0.43 -4.48
C ASN A 43 -4.80 1.04 -3.18
N VAL A 44 -4.90 0.33 -2.05
CA VAL A 44 -4.32 0.79 -0.78
C VAL A 44 -2.80 0.89 -0.88
N PHE A 45 -2.13 -0.11 -1.48
CA PHE A 45 -0.68 -0.03 -1.74
C PHE A 45 -0.32 1.13 -2.64
N SER A 46 -1.12 1.41 -3.67
CA SER A 46 -0.92 2.57 -4.54
C SER A 46 -0.97 3.89 -3.76
N ILE A 47 -1.95 4.06 -2.86
CA ILE A 47 -2.01 5.24 -1.98
C ILE A 47 -0.77 5.33 -1.10
N ALA A 48 -0.37 4.22 -0.48
CA ALA A 48 0.81 4.17 0.38
C ALA A 48 2.10 4.57 -0.37
N LEU A 49 2.25 4.15 -1.64
CA LEU A 49 3.39 4.53 -2.47
C LEU A 49 3.44 6.04 -2.74
N VAL A 50 2.30 6.68 -3.03
CA VAL A 50 2.24 8.14 -3.21
C VAL A 50 2.56 8.88 -1.90
N CYS A 51 2.12 8.35 -0.75
CA CYS A 51 2.46 8.91 0.56
C CYS A 51 3.96 8.84 0.87
N LEU A 52 4.66 7.87 0.27
CA LEU A 52 6.08 7.60 0.46
C LEU A 52 6.97 8.18 -0.65
N GLU A 53 6.45 9.15 -1.42
CA GLU A 53 7.22 9.89 -2.41
C GLU A 53 8.46 10.55 -1.79
N SER A 54 9.60 10.44 -2.47
CA SER A 54 10.87 10.99 -1.95
C SER A 54 10.81 12.51 -1.88
N GLU A 55 10.20 13.13 -2.89
CA GLU A 55 9.97 14.57 -2.99
C GLU A 55 8.78 14.98 -2.11
N PRO A 56 8.98 15.77 -1.04
CA PRO A 56 7.91 16.16 -0.11
C PRO A 56 6.74 16.87 -0.79
N SER A 57 7.01 17.66 -1.84
CA SER A 57 5.96 18.40 -2.57
C SER A 57 5.01 17.51 -3.38
N LYS A 58 5.37 16.24 -3.62
CA LYS A 58 4.52 15.26 -4.31
C LYS A 58 3.64 14.43 -3.37
N ARG A 59 3.87 14.51 -2.06
CA ARG A 59 3.09 13.76 -1.09
C ARG A 59 1.71 14.39 -0.94
N PRO A 60 0.63 13.59 -0.87
CA PRO A 60 -0.71 14.10 -0.62
C PRO A 60 -0.81 14.65 0.81
N THR A 61 -1.68 15.62 0.98
CA THR A 61 -2.15 16.03 2.31
C THR A 61 -2.97 14.90 2.95
N MET A 62 -3.03 14.86 4.28
CA MET A 62 -3.85 13.86 4.97
C MET A 62 -5.34 13.93 4.60
N SER A 63 -5.84 15.10 4.20
CA SER A 63 -7.21 15.26 3.69
C SER A 63 -7.41 14.53 2.35
N GLU A 64 -6.43 14.61 1.46
CA GLU A 64 -6.44 13.87 0.19
C GLU A 64 -6.30 12.36 0.42
N VAL A 65 -5.43 11.92 1.34
CA VAL A 65 -5.28 10.51 1.69
C VAL A 65 -6.61 9.90 2.16
N VAL A 66 -7.34 10.59 3.05
CA VAL A 66 -8.66 10.12 3.50
C VAL A 66 -9.64 10.01 2.34
N LYS A 67 -9.70 11.02 1.46
CA LYS A 67 -10.57 10.99 0.28
C LYS A 67 -10.24 9.83 -0.66
N MET A 68 -8.95 9.58 -0.91
CA MET A 68 -8.50 8.46 -1.75
C MET A 68 -8.90 7.12 -1.13
N LEU A 69 -8.74 6.95 0.18
CA LEU A 69 -9.14 5.73 0.89
C LEU A 69 -10.66 5.53 0.87
N GLU A 70 -11.46 6.58 1.03
CA GLU A 70 -12.93 6.52 0.95
C GLU A 70 -13.44 6.10 -0.43
N GLN A 71 -12.63 6.30 -1.48
CA GLN A 71 -12.95 5.90 -2.86
C GLN A 71 -12.67 4.42 -3.14
N ILE A 72 -11.95 3.70 -2.26
CA ILE A 72 -11.60 2.27 -2.44
C ILE A 72 -12.80 1.32 -2.26
N LYS A 73 -14.00 1.83 -1.95
CA LYS A 73 -15.17 0.99 -1.67
C LYS A 73 -15.47 -0.03 -2.77
N SER A 74 -15.69 -1.27 -2.33
CA SER A 74 -16.32 -2.32 -3.13
C SER A 74 -17.59 -1.78 -3.77
N GLU A 75 -17.83 -2.11 -5.04
CA GLU A 75 -19.19 -2.17 -5.55
C GLU A 75 -20.00 -2.92 -4.49
N LYS A 76 -21.01 -2.27 -3.89
CA LYS A 76 -21.85 -2.89 -2.88
C LYS A 76 -22.27 -4.24 -3.45
N VAL A 77 -21.83 -5.35 -2.86
CA VAL A 77 -22.51 -6.62 -3.06
C VAL A 77 -23.90 -6.39 -2.48
N VAL A 78 -24.84 -6.05 -3.36
CA VAL A 78 -26.25 -6.04 -3.06
C VAL A 78 -26.56 -7.48 -2.65
N LYS A 79 -26.58 -7.75 -1.35
CA LYS A 79 -27.18 -8.96 -0.83
C LYS A 79 -28.68 -8.74 -0.91
N ASP A 80 -29.25 -9.04 -2.07
CA ASP A 80 -30.68 -9.29 -2.19
C ASP A 80 -31.00 -10.50 -1.30
N TYR A 81 -31.83 -10.29 -0.28
CA TYR A 81 -32.48 -11.34 0.51
C TYR A 81 -33.76 -11.80 -0.18
#